data_AF-A0A7V8YJP8-F1
#
_entry.id   AF-A0A7V8YJP8-F1
#
_cell.length_a   1.000
_cell.length_b   1.000
_cell.length_c   1.000
_cell.angle_alpha   90.00
_cell.angle_beta   90.00
_cell.angle_gamma   90.00
#
_symmetry.space_group_name_H-M   'P 1'
#
loop_
_entity.id
_entity.type
_entity.pdbx_description
1 polymer ?
#
loop_
_entity_poly.entity_id
_entity_poly.type
_entity_poly.pdbx_seq_one_letter_code
_entity_poly.pdbx_strand_id
1 'polypeptide(L)'
;MAPLGDRWRHTQAVAARAAELAEAVETADRELLIVAAWLHDLGYAPDLGVTGMHQLNGAQHLVHLGYSDRLCALVAHHSAATFEAEERGLVTELSKWPREESRLADALWMADMTTGPAGERFDYPARLGEILTRYEPCSPVVRAMTRARPTVEATIERTRSRLRATGCADG
;
A
#
# COMPACT_ATOMS: atom_id res chain seq x y z
N MET A 1 -20.20 -3.40 -15.37
CA MET A 1 -19.22 -3.06 -14.31
C MET A 1 -19.95 -2.26 -13.24
N ALA A 2 -20.01 -2.76 -12.01
CA ALA A 2 -20.45 -1.92 -10.89
C ALA A 2 -19.52 -0.70 -10.79
N PRO A 3 -20.02 0.51 -10.47
CA PRO A 3 -19.16 1.68 -10.33
C PRO A 3 -18.09 1.41 -9.27
N LEU A 4 -16.82 1.69 -9.60
CA LEU A 4 -15.68 1.55 -8.68
C LEU A 4 -15.82 2.43 -7.41
N GLY A 5 -16.77 3.38 -7.43
CA GLY A 5 -17.23 4.12 -6.25
C GLY A 5 -16.08 4.79 -5.51
N ASP A 6 -16.10 4.66 -4.18
CA ASP A 6 -15.08 5.19 -3.30
C ASP A 6 -13.68 4.64 -3.62
N ARG A 7 -13.53 3.38 -4.03
CA ARG A 7 -12.21 2.80 -4.33
C ARG A 7 -11.46 3.56 -5.43
N TRP A 8 -12.15 4.07 -6.46
CA TRP A 8 -11.49 4.91 -7.47
C TRP A 8 -11.04 6.25 -6.91
N ARG A 9 -11.81 6.87 -6.00
CA ARG A 9 -11.38 8.07 -5.28
C ARG A 9 -10.18 7.80 -4.39
N HIS A 10 -10.18 6.68 -3.67
CA HIS A 10 -9.06 6.21 -2.88
C HIS A 10 -7.79 6.08 -3.72
N THR A 11 -7.82 5.33 -4.83
CA THR A 11 -6.64 5.14 -5.69
C THR A 11 -6.05 6.46 -6.20
N GLN A 12 -6.90 7.38 -6.66
CA GLN A 12 -6.45 8.71 -7.10
C GLN A 12 -5.81 9.50 -5.95
N ALA A 13 -6.41 9.47 -4.77
CA ALA A 13 -5.89 10.15 -3.59
C ALA A 13 -4.58 9.54 -3.09
N VAL A 14 -4.42 8.22 -3.15
CA VAL A 14 -3.16 7.52 -2.83
C VAL A 14 -2.06 7.91 -3.81
N ALA A 15 -2.36 7.99 -5.11
CA ALA A 15 -1.40 8.46 -6.10
C ALA A 15 -1.00 9.93 -5.90
N ALA A 16 -1.97 10.81 -5.60
CA ALA A 16 -1.67 12.21 -5.26
C ALA A 16 -0.83 12.30 -3.98
N ARG A 17 -1.14 11.48 -2.96
CA ARG A 17 -0.36 11.40 -1.73
C ARG A 17 1.06 10.92 -2.00
N ALA A 18 1.22 9.90 -2.84
CA ALA A 18 2.52 9.38 -3.23
C ALA A 18 3.39 10.45 -3.94
N ALA A 19 2.78 11.30 -4.78
CA ALA A 19 3.48 12.42 -5.40
C ALA A 19 3.99 13.46 -4.37
N GLU A 20 3.21 13.75 -3.32
CA GLU A 20 3.67 14.62 -2.23
C GLU A 20 4.81 13.99 -1.41
N LEU A 21 4.81 12.66 -1.28
CA LEU A 21 5.82 11.90 -0.54
C LEU A 21 7.08 11.64 -1.37
N ALA A 22 7.09 12.00 -2.66
CA ALA A 22 8.20 11.70 -3.58
C ALA A 22 9.54 12.32 -3.12
N GLU A 23 9.51 13.44 -2.39
CA GLU A 23 10.72 14.06 -1.82
C GLU A 23 11.40 13.19 -0.75
N ALA A 24 10.69 12.24 -0.13
CA ALA A 24 11.28 11.27 0.79
C ALA A 24 12.09 10.17 0.07
N VAL A 25 11.95 10.07 -1.26
CA VAL A 25 12.42 8.97 -2.10
C VAL A 25 13.49 9.47 -3.08
N GLU A 26 14.40 8.57 -3.46
CA GLU A 26 15.43 8.86 -4.46
C GLU A 26 14.80 9.29 -5.78
N THR A 27 15.40 10.26 -6.46
CA THR A 27 14.85 10.85 -7.70
C THR A 27 14.53 9.80 -8.76
N ALA A 28 15.37 8.77 -8.90
CA ALA A 28 15.18 7.68 -9.86
C ALA A 28 13.95 6.78 -9.56
N ASP A 29 13.47 6.79 -8.32
CA ASP A 29 12.40 5.92 -7.83
C ASP A 29 11.04 6.65 -7.72
N ARG A 30 11.01 7.98 -7.89
CA ARG A 30 9.80 8.80 -7.70
C ARG A 30 8.68 8.46 -8.69
N GLU A 31 9.02 8.21 -9.95
CA GLU A 31 8.03 7.80 -10.95
C GLU A 31 7.44 6.43 -10.61
N LEU A 32 8.29 5.47 -10.25
CA LEU A 32 7.87 4.13 -9.85
C LEU A 32 6.96 4.15 -8.62
N LEU A 33 7.23 5.03 -7.64
CA LEU A 33 6.35 5.25 -6.48
C LEU A 33 4.94 5.63 -6.93
N ILE A 34 4.81 6.60 -7.83
CA ILE A 34 3.51 7.10 -8.30
C ILE A 34 2.79 6.01 -9.11
N VAL A 35 3.50 5.30 -9.99
CA VAL A 35 2.93 4.18 -10.75
C VAL A 35 2.45 3.06 -9.82
N ALA A 36 3.25 2.68 -8.82
CA ALA A 36 2.85 1.68 -7.83
C ALA A 36 1.62 2.14 -7.04
N ALA A 37 1.54 3.41 -6.67
CA ALA A 37 0.39 3.98 -5.98
C ALA A 37 -0.90 3.94 -6.82
N TRP A 38 -0.82 4.14 -8.13
CA TRP A 38 -1.98 3.96 -9.03
C TRP A 38 -2.44 2.50 -9.14
N LEU A 39 -1.53 1.54 -9.00
CA LEU A 39 -1.79 0.13 -9.28
C LEU A 39 -1.96 -0.74 -8.03
N HIS A 40 -1.68 -0.21 -6.83
CA HIS A 40 -1.66 -1.01 -5.60
C HIS A 40 -2.98 -1.77 -5.36
N ASP A 41 -4.11 -1.13 -5.63
CA ASP A 41 -5.44 -1.67 -5.39
C ASP A 41 -6.07 -2.38 -6.61
N LEU A 42 -5.29 -2.60 -7.69
CA LEU A 42 -5.78 -3.21 -8.92
C LEU A 42 -6.42 -4.59 -8.69
N GLY A 43 -5.86 -5.38 -7.78
CA GLY A 43 -6.35 -6.75 -7.50
C GLY A 43 -7.71 -6.84 -6.82
N TYR A 44 -8.35 -5.70 -6.56
CA TYR A 44 -9.75 -5.63 -6.17
C TYR A 44 -10.73 -5.66 -7.34
N ALA A 45 -10.26 -5.53 -8.58
CA ALA A 45 -11.12 -5.65 -9.75
C ALA A 45 -11.89 -6.98 -9.71
N PRO A 46 -13.21 -7.00 -9.98
CA PRO A 46 -14.05 -8.19 -9.82
C PRO A 46 -13.50 -9.44 -10.52
N ASP A 47 -12.88 -9.26 -11.68
CA ASP A 47 -12.38 -10.36 -12.51
C ASP A 47 -10.99 -10.87 -12.07
N LEU A 48 -10.35 -10.23 -11.07
CA LEU A 48 -9.02 -10.58 -10.56
C LEU A 48 -9.05 -11.24 -9.18
N GLY A 49 -10.21 -11.26 -8.51
CA GLY A 49 -10.37 -11.67 -7.11
C GLY A 49 -10.21 -13.17 -6.82
N VAL A 50 -9.04 -13.77 -7.08
CA VAL A 50 -8.85 -15.24 -7.01
C VAL A 50 -8.40 -15.71 -5.63
N THR A 51 -7.51 -14.99 -4.96
CA THR A 51 -6.89 -15.44 -3.68
C THR A 51 -7.58 -14.91 -2.43
N GLY A 52 -8.53 -13.99 -2.58
CA GLY A 52 -9.10 -13.22 -1.46
C GLY A 52 -8.16 -12.16 -0.87
N MET A 53 -6.99 -11.93 -1.46
CA MET A 53 -6.00 -10.93 -1.08
C MET A 53 -5.63 -10.06 -2.29
N HIS A 54 -6.04 -8.78 -2.28
CA HIS A 54 -5.95 -7.92 -3.47
C HIS A 54 -4.51 -7.64 -3.88
N GLN A 55 -3.58 -7.61 -2.93
CA GLN A 55 -2.16 -7.39 -3.19
C GLN A 55 -1.58 -8.48 -4.11
N LEU A 56 -1.88 -9.76 -3.82
CA LEU A 56 -1.45 -10.90 -4.63
C LEU A 56 -2.13 -10.91 -6.00
N ASN A 57 -3.45 -10.68 -6.02
CA ASN A 57 -4.22 -10.67 -7.27
C ASN A 57 -3.71 -9.57 -8.22
N GLY A 58 -3.41 -8.38 -7.69
CA GLY A 58 -2.87 -7.25 -8.45
C GLY A 58 -1.49 -7.57 -9.00
N ALA A 59 -0.58 -8.08 -8.16
CA ALA A 59 0.77 -8.46 -8.58
C ALA A 59 0.75 -9.55 -9.66
N GLN A 60 -0.08 -10.60 -9.51
CA GLN A 60 -0.23 -11.65 -10.52
C GLN A 60 -0.72 -11.11 -11.86
N HIS A 61 -1.70 -10.22 -11.83
CA HIS A 61 -2.24 -9.63 -13.05
C HIS A 61 -1.20 -8.74 -13.76
N LEU A 62 -0.43 -7.94 -13.00
CA LEU A 62 0.64 -7.10 -13.55
C LEU A 62 1.75 -7.93 -14.21
N VAL A 63 2.10 -9.09 -13.63
CA VAL A 63 3.03 -10.04 -14.26
C VAL A 63 2.49 -10.51 -15.61
N HIS A 64 1.21 -10.87 -15.69
CA HIS A 64 0.59 -11.31 -16.95
C HIS A 64 0.59 -10.20 -18.02
N LEU A 65 0.49 -8.94 -17.62
CA LEU A 65 0.57 -7.78 -18.50
C LEU A 65 2.01 -7.38 -18.89
N GLY A 66 3.04 -8.05 -18.36
CA GLY A 66 4.44 -7.79 -18.69
C GLY A 66 5.06 -6.59 -17.97
N TYR A 67 4.50 -6.16 -16.84
CA TYR A 67 5.12 -5.14 -15.99
C TYR A 67 6.37 -5.68 -15.29
N SER A 68 7.24 -4.77 -14.83
CA SER A 68 8.51 -5.16 -14.19
C SER A 68 8.30 -5.92 -12.88
N ASP A 69 9.23 -6.84 -12.58
CA ASP A 69 9.21 -7.64 -11.35
C ASP A 69 9.18 -6.76 -10.09
N ARG A 70 9.93 -5.65 -10.09
CA ARG A 70 9.99 -4.72 -8.96
C ARG A 70 8.65 -4.03 -8.71
N LEU A 71 7.94 -3.59 -9.76
CA LEU A 71 6.60 -3.02 -9.62
C LEU A 71 5.62 -4.05 -9.09
N CYS A 72 5.64 -5.27 -9.64
CA CYS A 72 4.77 -6.35 -9.18
C CYS A 72 5.04 -6.68 -7.71
N ALA A 73 6.30 -6.68 -7.28
CA ALA A 73 6.68 -6.90 -5.89
C ALA A 73 6.22 -5.78 -4.95
N LEU A 74 6.33 -4.51 -5.37
CA LEU A 74 5.80 -3.38 -4.60
C LEU A 74 4.28 -3.50 -4.39
N VAL A 75 3.55 -3.89 -5.43
CA VAL A 75 2.10 -4.14 -5.34
C VAL A 75 1.81 -5.37 -4.46
N ALA A 76 2.58 -6.45 -4.57
CA ALA A 76 2.38 -7.64 -3.74
C ALA A 76 2.58 -7.36 -2.24
N HIS A 77 3.51 -6.47 -1.90
CA HIS A 77 3.94 -6.22 -0.53
C HIS A 77 3.41 -4.90 0.07
N HIS A 78 2.51 -4.17 -0.59
CA HIS A 78 2.03 -2.90 -0.07
C HIS A 78 1.24 -3.07 1.24
N SER A 79 1.25 -2.01 2.08
CA SER A 79 0.41 -1.88 3.27
C SER A 79 0.44 -3.08 4.21
N ALA A 80 1.65 -3.57 4.50
CA ALA A 80 1.89 -4.67 5.43
C ALA A 80 1.24 -6.01 5.01
N ALA A 81 1.12 -6.24 3.70
CA ALA A 81 0.59 -7.47 3.10
C ALA A 81 1.08 -8.78 3.74
N THR A 82 2.33 -8.84 4.21
CA THR A 82 2.88 -10.04 4.87
C THR A 82 2.04 -10.49 6.08
N PHE A 83 1.52 -9.56 6.88
CA PHE A 83 0.67 -9.89 8.03
C PHE A 83 -0.66 -10.51 7.59
N GLU A 84 -1.26 -9.99 6.52
CA GLU A 84 -2.50 -10.56 5.98
C GLU A 84 -2.26 -11.92 5.31
N ALA A 85 -1.13 -12.09 4.62
CA ALA A 85 -0.74 -13.38 4.04
C ALA A 85 -0.58 -14.45 5.12
N GLU A 86 0.01 -14.12 6.28
CA GLU A 86 0.07 -15.04 7.42
C GLU A 86 -1.33 -15.45 7.92
N GLU A 87 -2.23 -14.48 8.11
CA GLU A 87 -3.61 -14.74 8.56
C GLU A 87 -4.44 -15.58 7.57
N ARG A 88 -4.05 -15.56 6.30
CA ARG A 88 -4.72 -16.30 5.21
C ARG A 88 -4.01 -17.58 4.79
N GLY A 89 -2.82 -17.87 5.33
CA GLY A 89 -2.00 -19.01 4.90
C GLY A 89 -1.40 -18.85 3.50
N LEU A 90 -1.21 -17.62 3.02
CA LEU A 90 -0.75 -17.27 1.66
C LEU A 90 0.72 -16.82 1.59
N VAL A 91 1.52 -17.16 2.61
CA VAL A 91 2.92 -16.71 2.72
C VAL A 91 3.77 -17.27 1.57
N THR A 92 3.55 -18.51 1.17
CA THR A 92 4.29 -19.16 0.06
C THR A 92 3.97 -18.49 -1.27
N GLU A 93 2.72 -18.10 -1.49
CA GLU A 93 2.28 -17.37 -2.68
C GLU A 93 2.91 -16.00 -2.71
N LEU A 94 2.92 -15.29 -1.58
CA LEU A 94 3.56 -13.96 -1.45
C LEU A 94 5.07 -14.02 -1.66
N SER A 95 5.75 -15.09 -1.23
CA SER A 95 7.20 -15.24 -1.35
C SER A 95 7.72 -15.32 -2.80
N LYS A 96 6.83 -15.44 -3.80
CA LYS A 96 7.19 -15.36 -5.22
C LYS A 96 7.71 -13.97 -5.61
N TRP A 97 7.35 -12.94 -4.85
CA TRP A 97 7.86 -11.59 -5.03
C TRP A 97 8.84 -11.24 -3.89
N PRO A 98 10.06 -10.76 -4.20
CA PRO A 98 10.97 -10.30 -3.17
C PRO A 98 10.44 -9.05 -2.50
N ARG A 99 10.36 -9.04 -1.17
CA ARG A 99 10.02 -7.83 -0.41
C ARG A 99 11.23 -6.91 -0.36
N GLU A 100 11.07 -5.66 -0.80
CA GLU A 100 12.09 -4.63 -0.60
C GLU A 100 11.84 -3.83 0.68
N GLU A 101 12.92 -3.49 1.38
CA GLU A 101 12.92 -2.56 2.52
C GLU A 101 13.55 -1.23 2.08
N SER A 102 12.78 -0.45 1.31
CA SER A 102 13.28 0.75 0.62
C SER A 102 12.53 2.03 1.04
N ARG A 103 13.07 3.19 0.65
CA ARG A 103 12.39 4.49 0.82
C ARG A 103 11.08 4.55 0.02
N LEU A 104 11.06 3.92 -1.15
CA LEU A 104 9.90 3.82 -2.03
C LEU A 104 8.79 3.00 -1.36
N ALA A 105 9.10 1.78 -0.90
CA ALA A 105 8.14 0.91 -0.23
C ALA A 105 7.54 1.60 1.01
N ASP A 106 8.37 2.26 1.82
CA ASP A 106 7.90 3.02 2.99
C ASP A 106 6.94 4.16 2.60
N ALA A 107 7.24 4.89 1.51
CA ALA A 107 6.40 5.97 1.02
C ALA A 107 5.07 5.44 0.44
N LEU A 108 5.10 4.30 -0.27
CA LEU A 108 3.91 3.65 -0.80
C LEU A 108 2.96 3.21 0.32
N TRP A 109 3.50 2.57 1.37
CA TRP A 109 2.72 2.17 2.54
C TRP A 109 2.14 3.39 3.26
N MET A 110 2.93 4.44 3.45
CA MET A 110 2.43 5.67 4.07
C MET A 110 1.33 6.32 3.22
N ALA A 111 1.45 6.31 1.90
CA ALA A 111 0.44 6.90 1.01
C ALA A 111 -0.94 6.24 1.20
N ASP A 112 -1.00 4.90 1.18
CA ASP A 112 -2.25 4.16 1.39
C ASP A 112 -2.72 4.25 2.86
N MET A 113 -1.84 3.98 3.82
CA MET A 113 -2.18 3.96 5.26
C MET A 113 -2.40 5.35 5.88
N THR A 114 -2.45 6.41 5.07
CA THR A 114 -2.90 7.75 5.47
C THR A 114 -4.03 8.31 4.59
N THR A 115 -4.62 7.48 3.73
CA THR A 115 -5.68 7.86 2.78
C THR A 115 -6.93 7.00 2.98
N GLY A 116 -8.07 7.63 3.22
CA GLY A 116 -9.37 7.00 3.42
C GLY A 116 -10.00 6.45 2.14
N PRO A 117 -11.11 5.69 2.25
CA PRO A 117 -11.81 5.12 1.10
C PRO A 117 -12.37 6.17 0.15
N ALA A 118 -12.79 7.34 0.61
CA ALA A 118 -13.26 8.42 -0.27
C ALA A 118 -12.15 9.41 -0.64
N GLY A 119 -10.89 9.10 -0.29
CA GLY A 119 -9.71 9.94 -0.53
C GLY A 119 -9.40 10.92 0.61
N GLU A 120 -10.00 10.74 1.78
CA GLU A 120 -9.78 11.61 2.92
C GLU A 120 -8.34 11.49 3.46
N ARG A 121 -7.78 12.59 3.96
CA ARG A 121 -6.49 12.55 4.66
C ARG A 121 -6.69 12.14 6.10
N PHE A 122 -5.94 11.14 6.53
CA PHE A 122 -5.92 10.65 7.90
C PHE A 122 -4.52 10.70 8.50
N ASP A 123 -4.44 10.82 9.82
CA ASP A 123 -3.30 10.26 10.53
C ASP A 123 -3.46 8.73 10.65
N TYR A 124 -2.37 8.02 10.92
CA TYR A 124 -2.43 6.57 10.96
C TYR A 124 -3.36 6.01 12.05
N PRO A 125 -3.36 6.52 13.30
CA PRO A 125 -4.30 6.03 14.31
C PRO A 125 -5.77 6.14 13.89
N ALA A 126 -6.19 7.25 13.30
CA ALA A 126 -7.55 7.42 12.81
C ALA A 126 -7.81 6.53 11.59
N ARG A 127 -6.85 6.38 10.67
CA ARG A 127 -6.96 5.46 9.52
C ARG A 127 -7.13 4.02 9.97
N LEU A 128 -6.32 3.56 10.92
CA LEU A 128 -6.42 2.22 11.48
C LEU A 128 -7.77 2.03 12.17
N GLY A 129 -8.22 3.02 12.95
CA GLY A 129 -9.56 3.00 13.56
C GLY A 129 -10.67 2.81 12.52
N GLU A 130 -10.64 3.54 11.40
CA GLU A 130 -11.61 3.35 10.31
C GLU A 130 -11.53 1.95 9.70
N ILE A 131 -10.33 1.42 9.46
CA ILE A 131 -10.16 0.09 8.89
C ILE A 131 -10.79 -0.95 9.81
N LEU A 132 -10.54 -0.84 11.12
CA LEU A 132 -11.05 -1.81 12.11
C LEU A 132 -12.57 -1.76 12.29
N THR A 133 -13.24 -0.62 12.01
CA THR A 133 -14.71 -0.53 12.07
C THR A 133 -15.39 -0.99 10.79
N ARG A 134 -14.70 -0.94 9.64
CA ARG A 134 -15.25 -1.31 8.33
C ARG A 134 -15.30 -2.82 8.09
N TYR A 135 -14.44 -3.59 8.75
CA TYR A 135 -14.35 -5.03 8.61
C TYR A 135 -14.90 -5.76 9.83
N GLU A 136 -15.38 -6.99 9.63
CA GLU A 136 -15.82 -7.86 10.73
C GLU A 136 -14.69 -8.05 11.77
N PRO A 137 -14.97 -7.98 13.09
CA PRO A 137 -13.96 -8.01 14.14
C PRO A 137 -13.02 -9.23 14.11
N CYS A 138 -13.48 -10.36 13.56
CA CYS A 138 -12.70 -11.59 13.43
C CYS A 138 -12.21 -11.84 12.00
N SER A 139 -12.23 -10.83 11.13
CA SER A 139 -11.70 -10.97 9.77
C SER A 139 -10.17 -11.09 9.76
N PRO A 140 -9.57 -11.74 8.73
CA PRO A 140 -8.13 -11.74 8.53
C PRO A 140 -7.53 -10.32 8.49
N VAL A 141 -8.25 -9.37 7.88
CA VAL A 141 -7.81 -7.96 7.77
C VAL A 141 -7.68 -7.31 9.15
N VAL A 142 -8.68 -7.47 10.02
CA VAL A 142 -8.63 -6.91 11.39
C VAL A 142 -7.47 -7.47 12.20
N ARG A 143 -7.26 -8.79 12.18
CA ARG A 143 -6.13 -9.42 12.90
C ARG A 143 -4.78 -8.97 12.34
N ALA A 144 -4.64 -8.96 11.01
CA ALA A 144 -3.43 -8.53 10.33
C ALA A 144 -3.09 -7.07 10.65
N MET A 145 -4.04 -6.14 10.49
CA MET A 145 -3.80 -4.71 10.71
C MET A 145 -3.56 -4.38 12.18
N THR A 146 -4.20 -5.10 13.11
CA THR A 146 -3.90 -4.98 14.54
C THR A 146 -2.46 -5.39 14.84
N ARG A 147 -1.99 -6.51 14.27
CA ARG A 147 -0.61 -6.99 14.44
C ARG A 147 0.41 -6.11 13.71
N ALA A 148 0.05 -5.56 12.55
CA ALA A 148 0.92 -4.75 11.71
C ALA A 148 1.14 -3.33 12.24
N ARG A 149 0.29 -2.86 13.17
CA ARG A 149 0.32 -1.50 13.72
C ARG A 149 1.71 -0.95 14.00
N PRO A 150 2.58 -1.57 14.83
CA PRO A 150 3.90 -1.03 15.13
C PRO A 150 4.79 -0.93 13.88
N THR A 151 4.68 -1.89 12.96
CA THR A 151 5.46 -1.88 11.70
C THR A 151 5.02 -0.76 10.78
N VAL A 152 3.71 -0.50 10.66
CA VAL A 152 3.19 0.60 9.85
C VAL A 152 3.53 1.95 10.48
N GLU A 153 3.40 2.10 11.80
CA GLU A 153 3.81 3.31 12.54
C GLU A 153 5.29 3.63 12.29
N ALA A 154 6.18 2.64 12.43
CA ALA A 154 7.60 2.82 12.17
C ALA A 154 7.89 3.20 10.70
N THR A 155 7.15 2.60 9.76
CA THR A 155 7.27 2.90 8.33
C THR A 155 6.90 4.34 8.00
N ILE A 156 5.77 4.80 8.54
CA ILE A 156 5.31 6.19 8.39
C ILE A 156 6.32 7.15 9.02
N GLU A 157 6.88 6.84 10.19
CA GLU A 157 7.83 7.71 10.86
C GLU A 157 9.17 7.81 10.12
N ARG A 158 9.65 6.72 9.50
CA ARG A 158 10.81 6.76 8.61
C ARG A 158 10.56 7.71 7.43
N THR A 159 9.42 7.60 6.76
CA THR A 159 9.08 8.49 5.64
C THR A 159 8.97 9.95 6.07
N ARG A 160 8.28 10.24 7.19
CA ARG A 160 8.19 11.60 7.75
C ARG A 160 9.54 12.19 8.12
N SER A 161 10.43 11.39 8.71
CA SER A 161 11.78 11.81 9.08
C SER A 161 12.59 12.26 7.86
N ARG A 162 12.47 11.54 6.74
CA ARG A 162 13.14 11.88 5.49
C ARG A 162 12.63 13.20 4.90
N LEU A 163 11.32 13.46 4.95
CA LEU A 163 10.73 14.73 4.50
C LEU A 163 11.16 15.93 5.35
N ARG A 164 11.32 15.73 6.67
CA ARG A 164 11.83 16.80 7.55
C ARG A 164 13.29 17.13 7.22
N ALA A 165 14.08 16.11 6.88
CA ALA A 165 15.49 16.30 6.53
C ALA A 165 15.68 17.04 5.19
N THR A 166 14.80 16.85 4.20
CA THR A 166 14.86 17.60 2.95
C THR A 166 14.49 19.07 3.15
N GLY A 167 13.47 19.37 3.95
CA GLY A 167 13.06 20.75 4.25
C GLY A 167 14.09 21.57 5.05
N CYS A 168 15.02 20.93 5.77
CA CYS A 168 16.12 21.61 6.45
C CYS A 168 17.36 21.85 5.58
N ALA A 169 17.47 21.19 4.42
CA ALA A 169 18.63 21.33 3.53
C ALA A 169 18.57 22.60 2.65
N ASP A 170 17.40 23.25 2.57
CA ASP A 170 17.13 24.43 1.74
C ASP A 170 17.03 25.75 2.55
N GLY A 171 17.53 25.78 3.80
CA GLY A 171 17.44 26.91 4.75
C GLY A 171 18.76 27.55 5.13
#